data_AF-A0A834MHH4-F1
#
_entry.id   AF-A0A834MHH4-F1
#
_cell.length_a   1.000
_cell.length_b   1.000
_cell.length_c   1.000
_cell.angle_alpha   90.00
_cell.angle_beta   90.00
_cell.angle_gamma   90.00
#
_symmetry.space_group_name_H-M   'P 1'
#
loop_
_entity.id
_entity.type
_entity.pdbx_description
1 polymer ?
#
loop_
_entity_poly.entity_id
_entity_poly.type
_entity_poly.pdbx_seq_one_letter_code
_entity_poly.pdbx_strand_id
1 'polypeptide(L)'
;MKYVLLLCCSAIILQNTFGSVAILPKNDTLRAMLKIKDDECYDDLYNVGRIPVGQKKRIPQICATLTCNSDYDIDVTGCGVMSVEGCRVEDGDLKLPFPDCCFNVICDEK
;
A
#
# COMPACT_ATOMS: atom_id res chain seq x y z
N MET A 1 47.86 -10.56 -8.36
CA MET A 1 46.65 -9.80 -8.00
C MET A 1 45.56 -10.78 -7.62
N LYS A 2 45.18 -10.81 -6.35
CA LYS A 2 44.12 -11.68 -5.81
C LYS A 2 42.77 -11.02 -6.05
N TYR A 3 41.95 -11.58 -6.93
CA TYR A 3 40.54 -11.19 -7.05
C TYR A 3 39.75 -11.99 -6.02
N VAL A 4 39.46 -11.36 -4.88
CA VAL A 4 38.52 -11.89 -3.89
C VAL A 4 37.12 -11.64 -4.44
N LEU A 5 36.51 -12.71 -4.95
CA LEU A 5 35.12 -12.76 -5.36
C LEU A 5 34.26 -12.59 -4.10
N LEU A 6 33.87 -11.35 -3.77
CA LEU A 6 32.89 -11.06 -2.73
C LEU A 6 31.51 -11.45 -3.28
N LEU A 7 31.17 -12.73 -3.08
CA LEU A 7 29.80 -13.23 -3.09
C LEU A 7 29.05 -12.54 -1.94
N CYS A 8 28.55 -11.34 -2.18
CA CYS A 8 27.49 -10.76 -1.37
C CYS A 8 26.25 -11.63 -1.61
N CYS A 9 26.05 -12.63 -0.75
CA CYS A 9 24.77 -13.30 -0.56
C CYS A 9 23.74 -12.24 -0.18
N SER A 10 23.10 -11.61 -1.16
CA SER A 10 21.83 -10.94 -0.95
C SER A 10 20.85 -12.04 -0.61
N ALA A 11 20.73 -12.35 0.69
CA ALA A 11 19.56 -13.00 1.22
C ALA A 11 18.38 -12.09 0.85
N ILE A 12 17.70 -12.44 -0.24
CA ILE A 12 16.44 -11.84 -0.62
C ILE A 12 15.47 -12.34 0.44
N ILE A 13 15.40 -11.64 1.56
CA ILE A 13 14.33 -11.80 2.54
C ILE A 13 13.11 -11.23 1.85
N LEU A 14 12.39 -12.08 1.10
CA LEU A 14 11.03 -11.81 0.65
C LEU A 14 10.19 -11.65 1.93
N GLN A 15 10.12 -10.43 2.44
CA GLN A 15 9.14 -10.07 3.44
C GLN A 15 7.78 -10.19 2.75
N ASN A 16 7.09 -11.31 2.97
CA ASN A 16 5.72 -11.50 2.56
C ASN A 16 4.87 -10.48 3.33
N THR A 17 4.70 -9.28 2.78
CA THR A 17 3.75 -8.31 3.30
C THR A 17 2.37 -8.82 2.92
N PHE A 18 1.72 -9.56 3.83
CA PHE A 18 0.30 -9.82 3.73
C PHE A 18 -0.40 -8.47 3.81
N GLY A 19 -0.86 -7.97 2.67
CA GLY A 19 -1.63 -6.74 2.55
C GLY A 19 -3.09 -7.07 2.22
N SER A 20 -4.01 -6.21 2.64
CA SER A 20 -5.35 -6.19 2.07
C SER A 20 -5.32 -5.42 0.74
N VAL A 21 -6.06 -5.90 -0.25
CA VAL A 21 -6.19 -5.23 -1.55
C VAL A 21 -7.67 -5.07 -1.87
N ALA A 22 -8.06 -3.87 -2.28
CA ALA A 22 -9.35 -3.59 -2.88
C ALA A 22 -9.14 -2.79 -4.18
N ILE A 23 -10.05 -2.93 -5.13
CA ILE A 23 -10.00 -2.23 -6.42
C ILE A 23 -11.17 -1.26 -6.47
N LEU A 24 -10.88 0.02 -6.74
CA LEU A 24 -11.89 1.01 -7.11
C LEU A 24 -11.93 1.07 -8.63
N PRO A 25 -12.98 0.53 -9.28
CA PRO A 25 -13.05 0.53 -10.73
C PRO A 25 -13.23 1.96 -11.27
N LYS A 26 -12.71 2.21 -12.47
CA LYS A 26 -12.88 3.46 -13.17
C LYS A 26 -14.37 3.76 -13.37
N ASN A 27 -14.76 4.98 -13.07
CA ASN A 27 -16.12 5.45 -13.28
C ASN A 27 -16.16 6.40 -14.48
N ASP A 28 -16.48 5.88 -15.66
CA ASP A 28 -16.46 6.64 -16.92
C ASP A 28 -17.42 7.84 -16.91
N THR A 29 -18.57 7.71 -16.27
CA THR A 29 -19.55 8.80 -16.11
C THR A 29 -18.95 9.93 -15.27
N LEU A 30 -18.35 9.61 -14.12
CA LEU A 30 -17.72 10.60 -13.25
C LEU A 30 -16.52 11.26 -13.94
N ARG A 31 -15.70 10.46 -14.66
CA ARG A 31 -14.58 10.96 -15.47
C ARG A 31 -15.02 11.99 -16.50
N ALA A 32 -16.10 11.71 -17.24
CA ALA A 32 -16.66 12.64 -18.20
C ALA A 32 -17.19 13.91 -17.53
N MET A 33 -17.94 13.78 -16.42
CA MET A 33 -18.51 14.91 -15.68
C MET A 33 -17.43 15.85 -15.12
N LEU A 34 -16.36 15.29 -14.53
CA LEU A 34 -15.27 16.05 -13.90
C LEU A 34 -14.12 16.40 -14.86
N LYS A 35 -14.22 16.03 -16.14
CA LYS A 35 -13.16 16.21 -17.15
C LYS A 35 -11.81 15.70 -16.63
N ILE A 36 -11.81 14.46 -16.14
CA ILE A 36 -10.60 13.78 -15.71
C ILE A 36 -9.81 13.38 -16.95
N LYS A 37 -8.50 13.61 -16.93
CA LYS A 37 -7.63 13.35 -18.07
C LYS A 37 -7.28 11.87 -18.17
N ASP A 38 -6.87 11.45 -19.37
CA ASP A 38 -6.45 10.07 -19.68
C ASP A 38 -5.02 9.74 -19.20
N ASP A 39 -4.51 10.50 -18.24
CA ASP A 39 -3.28 10.27 -17.49
C ASP A 39 -3.51 10.38 -15.96
N GLU A 40 -4.77 10.39 -15.52
CA GLU A 40 -5.17 10.57 -14.12
C GLU A 40 -6.29 9.57 -13.74
N CYS A 41 -6.22 9.01 -12.53
CA CYS A 41 -7.35 8.46 -11.79
C CYS A 41 -7.97 9.53 -10.90
N TYR A 42 -9.15 9.25 -10.35
CA TYR A 42 -9.80 10.13 -9.39
C TYR A 42 -10.45 9.33 -8.26
N ASP A 43 -10.12 9.72 -7.04
CA ASP A 43 -10.67 9.18 -5.81
C ASP A 43 -11.50 10.25 -5.09
N ASP A 44 -12.79 10.00 -4.95
CA ASP A 44 -13.72 10.74 -4.08
C ASP A 44 -14.01 9.98 -2.77
N LEU A 45 -13.90 8.66 -2.76
CA LEU A 45 -14.17 7.81 -1.61
C LEU A 45 -13.27 8.15 -0.42
N TYR A 46 -11.96 8.31 -0.66
CA TYR A 46 -10.99 8.67 0.38
C TYR A 46 -10.58 10.14 0.33
N ASN A 47 -11.24 10.95 -0.51
CA ASN A 47 -10.98 12.38 -0.70
C ASN A 47 -9.53 12.70 -1.10
N VAL A 48 -8.84 11.81 -1.82
CA VAL A 48 -7.49 12.05 -2.34
C VAL A 48 -7.52 12.88 -3.63
N GLY A 49 -8.61 12.81 -4.39
CA GLY A 49 -8.79 13.55 -5.63
C GLY A 49 -8.00 12.94 -6.79
N ARG A 50 -7.34 13.77 -7.60
CA ARG A 50 -6.65 13.35 -8.82
C ARG A 50 -5.31 12.67 -8.50
N ILE A 51 -5.08 11.51 -9.10
CA ILE A 51 -3.86 10.71 -8.93
C ILE A 51 -3.29 10.43 -10.33
N PRO A 52 -2.08 10.88 -10.68
CA PRO A 52 -1.51 10.55 -11.98
C PRO A 52 -1.30 9.04 -12.14
N VAL A 53 -1.44 8.52 -13.35
CA VAL A 53 -1.18 7.11 -13.65
C VAL A 53 0.24 6.70 -13.22
N GLY A 54 0.34 5.55 -12.57
CA GLY A 54 1.58 5.01 -12.00
C GLY A 54 2.01 5.66 -10.68
N GLN A 55 1.31 6.70 -10.21
CA GLN A 55 1.59 7.32 -8.92
C GLN A 55 0.85 6.62 -7.78
N LYS A 56 1.46 6.72 -6.60
CA LYS A 56 0.88 6.29 -5.34
C LYS A 56 0.54 7.49 -4.47
N LYS A 57 -0.60 7.43 -3.79
CA LYS A 57 -1.02 8.43 -2.81
C LYS A 57 -1.43 7.77 -1.53
N ARG A 58 -1.00 8.35 -0.42
CA ARG A 58 -1.37 7.88 0.91
C ARG A 58 -2.81 8.29 1.22
N ILE A 59 -3.57 7.38 1.84
CA ILE A 59 -4.89 7.70 2.37
C ILE A 59 -4.74 8.43 3.72
N PRO A 60 -5.34 9.63 3.90
CA PRO A 60 -5.30 10.31 5.18
C PRO A 60 -5.93 9.47 6.29
N GLN A 61 -5.32 9.46 7.48
CA GLN A 61 -5.84 8.79 8.69
C GLN A 61 -5.95 7.25 8.64
N ILE A 62 -5.48 6.60 7.57
CA ILE A 62 -5.49 5.14 7.45
C ILE A 62 -4.09 4.67 6.99
N CYS A 63 -3.64 3.51 7.46
CA CYS A 63 -2.41 2.89 6.96
C CYS A 63 -2.68 2.14 5.64
N ALA A 64 -2.85 2.92 4.57
CA ALA A 64 -3.13 2.40 3.25
C ALA A 64 -2.65 3.37 2.15
N THR A 65 -2.50 2.82 0.95
CA THR A 65 -2.04 3.55 -0.25
C THR A 65 -2.99 3.29 -1.41
N LEU A 66 -3.30 4.34 -2.17
CA LEU A 66 -3.95 4.27 -3.47
C LEU A 66 -2.89 4.23 -4.56
N THR A 67 -2.99 3.31 -5.51
CA THR A 67 -2.15 3.25 -6.71
C THR A 67 -3.05 3.42 -7.93
N CYS A 68 -2.77 4.43 -8.75
CA CYS A 68 -3.50 4.63 -10.01
C CYS A 68 -2.89 3.77 -11.12
N ASN A 69 -3.68 2.85 -11.67
CA ASN A 69 -3.25 1.92 -12.70
C ASN A 69 -3.43 2.50 -14.12
N SER A 70 -2.84 1.86 -15.11
CA SER A 70 -2.88 2.30 -16.52
C SER A 70 -4.26 2.14 -17.18
N ASP A 71 -5.12 1.32 -16.62
CA ASP A 71 -6.53 1.16 -16.99
C ASP A 71 -7.46 2.15 -16.27
N TYR A 72 -6.89 3.07 -15.47
CA TYR A 72 -7.57 4.09 -14.68
C TYR A 72 -8.36 3.58 -13.48
N ASP A 73 -8.17 2.33 -13.11
CA ASP A 73 -8.62 1.78 -11.83
C ASP A 73 -7.65 2.18 -10.70
N ILE A 74 -8.12 2.17 -9.46
CA ILE A 74 -7.30 2.48 -8.29
C ILE A 74 -7.19 1.25 -7.40
N ASP A 75 -5.97 0.77 -7.19
CA ASP A 75 -5.69 -0.24 -6.18
C ASP A 75 -5.52 0.40 -4.81
N VAL A 76 -6.33 -0.03 -3.85
CA VAL A 76 -6.19 0.28 -2.44
C VAL A 76 -5.40 -0.84 -1.79
N THR A 77 -4.18 -0.56 -1.33
CA THR A 77 -3.37 -1.51 -0.57
C THR A 77 -3.27 -1.08 0.89
N GLY A 78 -3.74 -1.93 1.81
CA GLY A 78 -3.70 -1.69 3.25
C GLY A 78 -3.03 -2.84 4.01
N CYS A 79 -2.98 -2.72 5.33
CA CYS A 79 -2.46 -3.78 6.20
C CYS A 79 -3.27 -5.07 6.03
N GLY A 80 -2.61 -6.22 6.17
CA GLY A 80 -3.27 -7.52 6.20
C GLY A 80 -4.19 -7.67 7.41
N VAL A 81 -5.09 -8.64 7.34
CA VAL A 81 -5.90 -9.05 8.48
C VAL A 81 -5.20 -10.23 9.15
N MET A 82 -5.16 -10.23 10.48
CA MET A 82 -4.62 -11.34 11.25
C MET A 82 -5.45 -11.63 12.49
N SER A 83 -5.42 -12.89 12.90
CA SER A 83 -5.91 -13.36 14.18
C SER A 83 -4.72 -13.87 14.97
N VAL A 84 -4.60 -13.45 16.23
CA VAL A 84 -3.51 -13.84 17.12
C VAL A 84 -4.07 -14.48 18.38
N GLU A 85 -3.44 -15.56 18.83
CA GLU A 85 -3.76 -16.24 20.09
C GLU A 85 -2.53 -16.17 21.00
N GLY A 86 -2.69 -15.74 22.25
CA GLY A 86 -1.58 -15.62 23.20
C GLY A 86 -0.61 -14.46 22.93
N CYS A 87 -0.86 -13.65 21.90
CA CYS A 87 -0.11 -12.44 21.59
C CYS A 87 -1.03 -11.21 21.68
N ARG A 88 -0.44 -10.02 21.78
CA ARG A 88 -1.16 -8.73 21.73
C ARG A 88 -0.85 -7.99 20.44
N VAL A 89 -1.84 -7.27 19.92
CA VAL A 89 -1.69 -6.38 18.77
C VAL A 89 -1.52 -4.96 19.29
N GLU A 90 -0.44 -4.30 18.87
CA GLU A 90 -0.24 -2.87 19.10
C GLU A 90 -0.57 -2.08 17.83
N ASP A 91 -1.27 -0.97 17.99
CA ASP A 91 -1.57 -0.05 16.90
C ASP A 91 -0.27 0.44 16.23
N GLY A 92 -0.30 0.54 14.90
CA GLY A 92 0.82 1.07 14.13
C GLY A 92 0.93 2.60 14.19
N ASP A 93 2.05 3.14 13.71
CA ASP A 93 2.26 4.59 13.65
C ASP A 93 1.80 5.15 12.30
N LEU A 94 0.65 5.82 12.29
CA LEU A 94 0.14 6.53 11.12
C LEU A 94 1.02 7.73 10.69
N LYS A 95 2.15 8.05 11.32
CA LYS A 95 3.10 9.02 10.76
C LYS A 95 4.01 8.38 9.73
N LEU A 96 4.17 7.06 9.77
CA LEU A 96 5.01 6.32 8.84
C LEU A 96 4.28 6.03 7.52
N PRO A 97 5.02 5.80 6.42
CA PRO A 97 4.43 5.34 5.17
C PRO A 97 3.95 3.89 5.29
N PHE A 98 3.00 3.48 4.45
CA PHE A 98 2.71 2.05 4.28
C PHE A 98 3.94 1.35 3.65
N PRO A 99 4.32 0.14 4.11
CA PRO A 99 3.66 -0.71 5.10
C PRO A 99 4.08 -0.47 6.57
N ASP A 100 5.03 0.42 6.83
CA ASP A 100 5.61 0.64 8.16
C ASP A 100 4.62 1.21 9.19
N CYS A 101 3.51 1.81 8.73
CA CYS A 101 2.43 2.26 9.60
C CYS A 101 1.49 1.15 10.08
N CYS A 102 1.70 -0.11 9.68
CA CYS A 102 0.85 -1.21 10.09
C CYS A 102 1.05 -1.60 11.56
N PHE A 103 0.05 -2.28 12.12
CA PHE A 103 0.10 -2.78 13.49
C PHE A 103 1.27 -3.76 13.69
N ASN A 104 1.69 -3.91 14.94
CA ASN A 104 2.71 -4.89 15.34
C ASN A 104 2.09 -5.98 16.21
N VAL A 105 2.58 -7.21 16.07
CA VAL A 105 2.22 -8.32 16.97
C VAL A 105 3.36 -8.54 17.94
N ILE A 106 3.02 -8.54 19.22
CA ILE A 106 3.94 -8.83 20.30
C ILE A 106 3.47 -10.10 20.98
N CYS A 107 4.27 -11.14 20.87
CA CYS A 107 4.08 -12.40 21.57
C CYS A 107 5.10 -12.46 22.71
N ASP A 108 4.65 -12.68 23.94
CA ASP A 108 5.58 -12.97 25.03
C ASP A 108 6.13 -14.38 24.80
N GLU A 109 7.46 -14.50 24.69
CA GLU A 109 8.11 -15.81 24.68
C GLU A 109 7.85 -16.49 26.02
N LYS A 110 7.01 -17.53 26.02
CA LYS A 110 6.82 -18.41 27.18
C LYS A 110 7.93 -19.43 27.27
#